data_AF-A0A3C0I2L6-F1
#
_entry.id   AF-A0A3C0I2L6-F1
#
_cell.length_a   1.000
_cell.length_b   1.000
_cell.length_c   1.000
_cell.angle_alpha   90.00
_cell.angle_beta   90.00
_cell.angle_gamma   90.00
#
_symmetry.space_group_name_H-M   'P 1'
#
loop_
_entity.id
_entity.type
_entity.pdbx_description
1 polymer ?
#
loop_
_entity_poly.entity_id
_entity_poly.type
_entity_poly.pdbx_seq_one_letter_code
_entity_poly.pdbx_strand_id
1 'polypeptide(L)'
;MNKLKWLPLVFLILAPLGCGEQGMATIDVLKKRVTNQIQDMVGKGDIAVQKYENKINEVRGNLIKVKVSRKTFEQKLESKKASRTALENSGASPEKIAILDSTIQEMAHFLKQLHGAETKMGSTLKKLIDNLDLVKLKVAHLEAKRDMLDAMRTIQEYSNIEDDVGGIGGNIDNTLDEMQQDIYAIEAELEINNLLAQADGLN
;
A
#
# COMPACT_ATOMS: atom_id res chain seq x y z
N MET A 1 -32.49 -18.21 12.89
CA MET A 1 -32.28 -19.56 12.31
C MET A 1 -31.80 -19.41 10.87
N ASN A 2 -30.59 -19.92 10.61
CA ASN A 2 -29.95 -20.34 9.36
C ASN A 2 -30.28 -19.66 8.02
N LYS A 3 -29.25 -19.04 7.41
CA LYS A 3 -28.83 -19.28 6.02
C LYS A 3 -27.30 -19.18 5.89
N LEU A 4 -26.61 -20.21 6.38
CA LEU A 4 -25.24 -20.54 6.01
C LEU A 4 -25.35 -21.75 5.08
N LYS A 5 -24.76 -21.68 3.88
CA LYS A 5 -24.26 -22.77 3.03
C LYS A 5 -24.25 -22.30 1.58
N TRP A 6 -23.06 -22.14 1.01
CA TRP A 6 -22.60 -22.84 -0.19
C TRP A 6 -21.17 -22.39 -0.52
N LEU A 7 -20.20 -23.04 0.16
CA LEU A 7 -18.84 -23.20 -0.34
C LEU A 7 -18.87 -24.28 -1.43
N PRO A 8 -18.33 -24.07 -2.64
CA PRO A 8 -18.05 -25.17 -3.54
C PRO A 8 -16.74 -25.81 -3.11
N LEU A 9 -16.85 -26.80 -2.22
CA LEU A 9 -15.82 -27.78 -1.95
C LEU A 9 -15.99 -28.91 -2.98
N VAL A 10 -14.88 -29.49 -3.42
CA VAL A 10 -14.77 -30.73 -4.21
C VAL A 10 -14.93 -30.57 -5.73
N PHE A 11 -13.96 -29.93 -6.39
CA PHE A 11 -13.53 -30.45 -7.68
C PHE A 11 -12.55 -31.61 -7.42
N LEU A 12 -13.13 -32.81 -7.42
CA LEU A 12 -12.52 -34.10 -7.76
C LEU A 12 -11.01 -34.07 -8.04
N ILE A 13 -10.23 -34.31 -6.99
CA ILE A 13 -8.93 -34.99 -7.08
C ILE A 13 -9.24 -36.46 -7.36
N LEU A 14 -9.62 -36.77 -8.60
CA LEU A 14 -9.39 -38.07 -9.20
C LEU A 14 -8.09 -37.92 -9.98
N ALA A 15 -6.97 -38.06 -9.29
CA ALA A 15 -5.70 -38.33 -9.93
C ALA A 15 -5.74 -39.80 -10.38
N PRO A 16 -5.76 -40.11 -11.69
CA PRO A 16 -5.22 -41.39 -12.10
C PRO A 16 -3.71 -41.30 -11.82
N LEU A 17 -3.23 -42.12 -10.90
CA LEU A 17 -1.83 -42.53 -10.82
C LEU A 17 -1.47 -43.15 -12.18
N GLY A 18 -0.99 -42.31 -13.10
CA GLY A 18 -0.62 -42.69 -14.46
C GLY A 18 0.77 -42.15 -14.77
N CYS A 19 1.76 -43.03 -14.66
CA CYS A 19 3.10 -42.85 -15.21
C CYS A 19 3.04 -42.51 -16.71
N GLY A 20 3.91 -41.59 -17.14
CA GLY A 20 4.20 -41.31 -18.55
C GLY A 20 3.26 -40.29 -19.20
N GLU A 21 3.79 -39.12 -19.53
CA GLU A 21 3.17 -38.08 -20.38
C GLU A 21 1.95 -37.29 -19.82
N GLN A 22 0.89 -37.92 -19.28
CA GLN A 22 -0.30 -37.18 -18.80
C GLN A 22 -0.07 -36.37 -17.52
N GLY A 23 0.79 -36.85 -16.62
CA GLY A 23 1.22 -36.11 -15.42
C GLY A 23 2.06 -34.88 -15.77
N MET A 24 2.95 -35.01 -16.76
CA MET A 24 3.79 -33.90 -17.25
C MET A 24 2.94 -32.78 -17.86
N ALA A 25 1.95 -33.13 -18.71
CA ALA A 25 1.04 -32.16 -19.30
C ALA A 25 0.20 -31.41 -18.24
N THR A 26 -0.17 -32.09 -17.15
CA THR A 26 -0.94 -31.48 -16.06
C THR A 26 -0.11 -30.48 -15.26
N ILE A 27 1.14 -30.82 -14.96
CA ILE A 27 2.09 -29.95 -14.26
C ILE A 27 2.43 -28.71 -15.09
N ASP A 28 2.64 -28.86 -16.41
CA ASP A 28 2.91 -27.73 -17.30
C ASP A 28 1.74 -26.74 -17.37
N VAL A 29 0.51 -27.24 -17.38
CA VAL A 29 -0.70 -26.41 -17.35
C VAL A 29 -0.81 -25.65 -16.01
N LEU A 30 -0.52 -26.31 -14.88
CA LEU A 30 -0.53 -25.66 -13.56
C LEU A 30 0.56 -24.59 -13.45
N LYS A 31 1.80 -24.88 -13.85
CA LYS A 31 2.89 -23.90 -13.89
C LYS A 31 2.54 -22.68 -14.72
N LYS A 32 2.05 -22.88 -15.95
CA LYS A 32 1.65 -21.77 -16.83
C LYS A 32 0.55 -20.92 -16.22
N ARG A 33 -0.41 -21.54 -15.52
CA ARG A 33 -1.46 -20.81 -14.79
C ARG A 33 -0.86 -19.96 -13.68
N VAL A 34 -0.01 -20.54 -12.82
CA VAL A 34 0.62 -19.83 -11.70
C VAL A 34 1.51 -18.70 -12.22
N THR A 35 2.33 -18.94 -13.24
CA THR A 35 3.16 -17.90 -13.88
C THR A 35 2.32 -16.74 -14.41
N ASN A 36 1.22 -17.01 -15.11
CA ASN A 36 0.33 -15.97 -15.60
C ASN A 36 -0.34 -15.17 -14.47
N GLN A 37 -0.74 -15.84 -13.39
CA GLN A 37 -1.30 -15.17 -12.20
C GLN A 37 -0.26 -14.27 -11.53
N ILE A 38 0.97 -14.76 -11.36
CA ILE A 38 2.06 -13.94 -10.82
C ILE A 38 2.31 -12.71 -11.70
N GLN A 39 2.36 -12.87 -13.03
CA GLN A 39 2.60 -11.76 -13.95
C GLN A 39 1.48 -10.70 -13.89
N ASP A 40 0.21 -11.13 -13.85
CA ASP A 40 -0.93 -10.22 -13.68
C ASP A 40 -0.83 -9.47 -12.33
N MET A 41 -0.49 -10.17 -11.26
CA MET A 41 -0.37 -9.60 -9.92
C MET A 41 0.81 -8.63 -9.77
N VAL A 42 1.95 -8.93 -10.39
CA VAL A 42 3.08 -7.98 -10.49
C VAL A 42 2.63 -6.71 -11.20
N GLY A 43 1.94 -6.83 -12.34
CA GLY A 43 1.41 -5.67 -13.07
C GLY A 43 0.41 -4.84 -12.25
N LYS A 44 -0.50 -5.48 -11.50
CA LYS A 44 -1.39 -4.78 -10.55
C LYS A 44 -0.61 -4.10 -9.42
N GLY A 45 0.45 -4.75 -8.94
CA GLY A 45 1.36 -4.22 -7.94
C GLY A 45 2.09 -2.95 -8.40
N ASP A 46 2.62 -2.95 -9.63
CA ASP A 46 3.28 -1.77 -10.23
C ASP A 46 2.32 -0.58 -10.34
N ILE A 47 1.07 -0.83 -10.75
CA ILE A 47 0.02 0.21 -10.78
C ILE A 47 -0.26 0.74 -9.37
N ALA A 48 -0.33 -0.14 -8.36
CA ALA A 48 -0.53 0.27 -6.98
C ALA A 48 0.65 1.11 -6.47
N VAL A 49 1.90 0.71 -6.76
CA VAL A 49 3.12 1.49 -6.45
C VAL A 49 3.01 2.90 -7.02
N GLN A 50 2.68 3.05 -8.30
CA GLN A 50 2.53 4.36 -8.94
C GLN A 50 1.44 5.21 -8.28
N LYS A 51 0.29 4.62 -7.92
CA LYS A 51 -0.79 5.33 -7.22
C LYS A 51 -0.33 5.85 -5.86
N TYR A 52 0.37 5.03 -5.08
CA TYR A 52 0.93 5.45 -3.80
C TYR A 52 1.97 6.56 -3.96
N GLU A 53 2.90 6.44 -4.91
CA GLU A 53 3.91 7.48 -5.18
C GLU A 53 3.26 8.82 -5.58
N ASN A 54 2.24 8.79 -6.43
CA ASN A 54 1.47 9.97 -6.80
C ASN A 54 0.77 10.61 -5.59
N LYS A 55 0.11 9.79 -4.75
CA LYS A 55 -0.59 10.30 -3.56
C LYS A 55 0.37 10.85 -2.50
N ILE A 56 1.52 10.21 -2.31
CA ILE A 56 2.60 10.69 -1.44
C ILE A 56 3.06 12.07 -1.88
N ASN A 57 3.29 12.27 -3.18
CA ASN A 57 3.69 13.57 -3.73
C ASN A 57 2.62 14.65 -3.51
N GLU A 58 1.35 14.32 -3.73
CA GLU A 58 0.22 15.22 -3.48
C GLU A 58 0.14 15.64 -1.99
N VAL A 59 0.14 14.66 -1.07
CA VAL A 59 0.06 14.91 0.37
C VAL A 59 1.28 15.68 0.86
N ARG A 60 2.48 15.35 0.39
CA ARG A 60 3.72 16.09 0.70
C ARG A 60 3.64 17.54 0.23
N GLY A 61 3.18 17.78 -1.00
CA GLY A 61 2.99 19.14 -1.53
C GLY A 61 2.01 19.97 -0.71
N ASN A 62 0.89 19.38 -0.31
CA ASN A 62 -0.09 20.05 0.54
C ASN A 62 0.42 20.28 1.97
N LEU A 63 1.16 19.33 2.56
CA LEU A 63 1.80 19.49 3.87
C LEU A 63 2.79 20.66 3.88
N ILE A 64 3.57 20.84 2.79
CA ILE A 64 4.46 22.00 2.64
C ILE A 64 3.65 23.30 2.66
N LYS A 65 2.55 23.39 1.89
CA LYS A 65 1.67 24.58 1.89
C LYS A 65 1.11 24.89 3.27
N VAL A 66 0.64 23.89 4.01
CA VAL A 66 0.14 24.05 5.39
C VAL A 66 1.25 24.53 6.32
N LYS A 67 2.45 23.95 6.26
CA LYS A 67 3.61 24.38 7.06
C LYS A 67 4.02 25.82 6.76
N VAL A 68 4.04 26.22 5.49
CA VAL A 68 4.33 27.60 5.08
C VAL A 68 3.27 28.54 5.65
N SER A 69 1.98 28.22 5.46
CA SER A 69 0.87 29.01 6.00
C SER A 69 0.99 29.16 7.52
N ARG A 70 1.23 28.07 8.25
CA ARG A 70 1.43 28.12 9.71
C ARG A 70 2.54 29.08 10.10
N LYS A 71 3.73 28.95 9.51
CA LYS A 71 4.87 29.84 9.81
C LYS A 71 4.55 31.30 9.52
N THR A 72 3.87 31.58 8.40
CA THR A 72 3.45 32.94 8.05
C THR A 72 2.46 33.51 9.06
N PHE A 73 1.48 32.71 9.50
CA PHE A 73 0.50 33.16 10.49
C PHE A 73 1.10 33.29 11.90
N GLU A 74 2.08 32.46 12.26
CA GLU A 74 2.84 32.60 13.52
C GLU A 74 3.57 33.94 13.55
N GLN A 75 4.29 34.29 12.49
CA GLN A 75 4.96 35.59 12.38
C GLN A 75 3.97 36.76 12.44
N LYS A 76 2.83 36.64 11.75
CA LYS A 76 1.77 37.66 11.80
C LYS A 76 1.18 37.81 13.20
N LEU A 77 0.95 36.70 13.90
CA LEU A 77 0.44 36.71 15.27
C LEU A 77 1.40 37.42 16.22
N GLU A 78 2.71 37.12 16.13
CA GLU A 78 3.72 37.78 16.97
C GLU A 78 3.83 39.27 16.67
N SER A 79 3.77 39.66 15.38
CA SER A 79 3.70 41.07 15.00
C SER A 79 2.46 41.78 15.57
N LYS A 80 1.30 41.11 15.57
CA LYS A 80 0.06 41.66 16.15
C LYS A 80 0.13 41.77 17.67
N LYS A 81 0.70 40.79 18.37
CA LYS A 81 0.97 40.87 19.81
C LYS A 81 1.91 42.03 20.14
N ALA A 82 3.00 42.21 19.38
CA ALA A 82 3.90 43.35 19.55
C ALA A 82 3.19 44.69 19.32
N SER A 83 2.32 44.78 18.30
CA SER A 83 1.50 45.97 18.02
C SER A 83 0.54 46.28 19.17
N ARG A 84 -0.03 45.25 19.81
CA ARG A 84 -0.90 45.38 20.98
C ARG A 84 -0.15 46.01 22.14
N THR A 85 1.02 45.47 22.48
CA THR A 85 1.87 46.02 23.55
C THR A 85 2.28 47.46 23.25
N ALA A 86 2.61 47.79 22.00
CA ALA A 86 2.93 49.16 21.62
C ALA A 86 1.74 50.12 21.79
N LEU A 87 0.53 49.70 21.41
CA LEU A 87 -0.69 50.50 21.57
C LEU A 87 -1.03 50.71 23.05
N GLU A 88 -0.90 49.68 23.87
CA GLU A 88 -1.09 49.73 25.32
C GLU A 88 -0.13 50.74 25.96
N ASN A 89 1.16 50.70 25.60
CA ASN A 89 2.17 51.65 26.07
C ASN A 89 1.94 53.09 25.59
N SER A 90 1.30 53.27 24.44
CA SER A 90 0.98 54.60 23.88
C SER A 90 -0.29 55.22 24.46
N GLY A 91 -1.01 54.51 25.35
CA GLY A 91 -2.28 54.99 25.92
C GLY A 91 -3.42 55.02 24.90
N ALA A 92 -3.41 54.11 23.92
CA ALA A 92 -4.49 53.97 22.94
C ALA A 92 -5.84 53.65 23.60
N SER A 93 -6.95 53.97 22.92
CA SER A 93 -8.28 53.74 23.49
C SER A 93 -8.55 52.25 23.75
N PRO A 94 -9.37 51.92 24.77
CA PRO A 94 -9.73 50.53 25.07
C PRO A 94 -10.36 49.79 23.89
N GLU A 95 -11.14 50.46 23.04
CA GLU A 95 -11.76 49.85 21.87
C GLU A 95 -10.72 49.40 20.83
N LYS A 96 -9.66 50.19 20.61
CA LYS A 96 -8.57 49.81 19.70
C LYS A 96 -7.82 48.59 20.20
N ILE A 97 -7.59 48.51 21.51
CA ILE A 97 -6.96 47.35 22.15
C ILE A 97 -7.87 46.11 22.02
N ALA A 98 -9.18 46.26 22.28
CA ALA A 98 -10.14 45.16 22.20
C ALA A 98 -10.27 44.56 20.79
N ILE A 99 -10.29 45.38 19.74
CA ILE A 99 -10.31 44.89 18.35
C ILE A 99 -9.06 44.06 18.05
N LEU A 100 -7.89 44.53 18.50
CA LEU A 100 -6.65 43.82 18.28
C LEU A 100 -6.57 42.51 19.08
N ASP A 101 -7.12 42.50 20.30
CA ASP A 101 -7.24 41.29 21.12
C ASP A 101 -8.14 40.23 20.48
N SER A 102 -9.29 40.63 19.92
CA SER A 102 -10.14 39.73 19.12
C SER A 102 -9.37 39.15 17.93
N THR A 103 -8.64 39.99 17.20
CA THR A 103 -7.86 39.56 16.03
C THR A 103 -6.76 38.57 16.43
N ILE A 104 -6.07 38.80 17.56
CA ILE A 104 -5.04 37.91 18.11
C ILE A 104 -5.66 36.56 18.48
N GLN A 105 -6.84 36.56 19.13
CA GLN A 105 -7.55 35.32 19.49
C GLN A 105 -7.98 34.52 18.25
N GLU A 106 -8.56 35.18 17.26
CA GLU A 106 -8.97 34.56 15.99
C GLU A 106 -7.76 33.94 15.26
N MET A 107 -6.65 34.68 15.17
CA MET A 107 -5.40 34.19 14.57
C MET A 107 -4.81 33.01 15.35
N ALA A 108 -4.82 33.05 16.68
CA ALA A 108 -4.36 31.94 17.51
C ALA A 108 -5.22 30.69 17.33
N HIS A 109 -6.54 30.85 17.23
CA HIS A 109 -7.45 29.75 16.95
C HIS A 109 -7.19 29.14 15.56
N PHE A 110 -7.05 29.98 14.53
CA PHE A 110 -6.72 29.52 13.18
C PHE A 110 -5.38 28.79 13.12
N LEU A 111 -4.36 29.26 13.84
CA LEU A 111 -3.08 28.56 13.97
C LEU A 111 -3.21 27.17 14.59
N LYS A 112 -4.08 27.01 15.60
CA LYS A 112 -4.38 25.71 16.18
C LYS A 112 -4.98 24.75 15.15
N GLN A 113 -5.88 25.25 14.30
CA GLN A 113 -6.45 24.45 13.20
C GLN A 113 -5.38 24.04 12.17
N LEU A 114 -4.49 24.96 11.79
CA LEU A 114 -3.38 24.66 10.90
C LEU A 114 -2.43 23.60 11.48
N HIS A 115 -2.15 23.66 12.78
CA HIS A 115 -1.33 22.66 13.46
C HIS A 115 -2.01 21.27 13.49
N GLY A 116 -3.32 21.23 13.71
CA GLY A 116 -4.11 20.00 13.61
C GLY A 116 -4.07 19.39 12.20
N ALA A 117 -4.24 20.23 11.16
CA ALA A 117 -4.13 19.81 9.78
C ALA A 117 -2.72 19.28 9.46
N GLU A 118 -1.66 19.99 9.87
CA GLU A 118 -0.27 19.55 9.70
C GLU A 118 -0.02 18.17 10.32
N THR A 119 -0.52 17.95 11.54
CA THR A 119 -0.37 16.68 12.26
C THR A 119 -1.10 15.54 11.54
N LYS A 120 -2.36 15.76 11.13
CA LYS A 120 -3.14 14.77 10.38
C LYS A 120 -2.43 14.40 9.09
N MET A 121 -2.04 15.38 8.29
CA MET A 121 -1.36 15.16 7.01
C MET A 121 0.02 14.49 7.18
N GLY A 122 0.77 14.83 8.23
CA GLY A 122 2.01 14.15 8.56
C GLY A 122 1.80 12.66 8.88
N SER A 123 0.76 12.33 9.65
CA SER A 123 0.40 10.94 9.96
C SER A 123 -0.04 10.15 8.72
N THR A 124 -0.84 10.77 7.83
CA THR A 124 -1.26 10.18 6.56
C THR A 124 -0.07 9.93 5.65
N LEU A 125 0.85 10.90 5.54
CA LEU A 125 2.06 10.75 4.73
C LEU A 125 2.91 9.57 5.19
N LYS A 126 3.08 9.40 6.51
CA LYS A 126 3.81 8.26 7.06
C LYS A 126 3.15 6.92 6.69
N LYS A 127 1.84 6.79 6.89
CA LYS A 127 1.09 5.58 6.52
C LYS A 127 1.20 5.25 5.03
N LEU A 128 1.13 6.26 4.16
CA LEU A 128 1.27 6.06 2.72
C LEU A 128 2.66 5.53 2.35
N ILE A 129 3.72 6.00 3.01
CA ILE A 129 5.09 5.49 2.81
C ILE A 129 5.19 4.04 3.29
N ASP A 130 4.73 3.75 4.51
CA ASP A 130 4.77 2.38 5.06
C ASP A 130 4.00 1.39 4.16
N ASN A 131 2.84 1.81 3.62
CA ASN A 131 2.06 1.00 2.67
C ASN A 131 2.76 0.82 1.32
N LEU A 132 3.43 1.87 0.81
CA LEU A 132 4.21 1.77 -0.43
C LEU A 132 5.32 0.73 -0.29
N ASP A 133 6.06 0.75 0.83
CA ASP A 133 7.15 -0.19 1.09
C ASP A 133 6.62 -1.63 1.18
N LEU A 134 5.46 -1.83 1.83
CA LEU A 134 4.81 -3.14 1.89
C LEU A 134 4.39 -3.63 0.49
N VAL A 135 3.83 -2.78 -0.35
CA VAL A 135 3.44 -3.14 -1.73
C VAL A 135 4.68 -3.50 -2.55
N LYS A 136 5.76 -2.71 -2.46
CA LYS A 136 7.03 -3.01 -3.13
C LYS A 136 7.60 -4.36 -2.70
N LEU A 137 7.55 -4.67 -1.41
CA LEU A 137 8.00 -5.97 -0.89
C LEU A 137 7.17 -7.13 -1.46
N LYS A 138 5.84 -6.96 -1.59
CA LYS A 138 4.96 -7.97 -2.18
C LYS A 138 5.23 -8.19 -3.66
N VAL A 139 5.47 -7.12 -4.42
CA VAL A 139 5.87 -7.22 -5.83
C VAL A 139 7.17 -7.99 -5.95
N ALA A 140 8.19 -7.64 -5.16
CA ALA A 140 9.47 -8.35 -5.15
C ALA A 140 9.32 -9.83 -4.76
N HIS A 141 8.41 -10.14 -3.83
CA HIS A 141 8.10 -11.52 -3.46
C HIS A 141 7.46 -12.30 -4.63
N LEU A 142 6.50 -11.70 -5.34
CA LEU A 142 5.89 -12.28 -6.53
C LEU A 142 6.92 -12.49 -7.65
N GLU A 143 7.82 -11.54 -7.88
CA GLU A 143 8.92 -11.68 -8.84
C GLU A 143 9.86 -12.83 -8.47
N ALA A 144 10.25 -12.96 -7.20
CA ALA A 144 11.05 -14.08 -6.72
C ALA A 144 10.33 -15.42 -6.94
N LYS A 145 9.02 -15.48 -6.71
CA LYS A 145 8.19 -16.67 -6.98
C LYS A 145 8.14 -17.00 -8.48
N ARG A 146 8.07 -15.99 -9.37
CA ARG A 146 8.20 -16.21 -10.82
C ARG A 146 9.56 -16.82 -11.16
N ASP A 147 10.64 -16.25 -10.65
CA ASP A 147 12.00 -16.71 -10.95
C ASP A 147 12.23 -18.14 -10.43
N MET A 148 11.62 -18.52 -9.29
CA MET A 148 11.59 -19.90 -8.81
C MET A 148 10.84 -20.83 -9.77
N LEU A 149 9.69 -20.43 -10.33
CA LEU A 149 8.96 -21.24 -11.33
C LEU A 149 9.79 -21.44 -12.60
N ASP A 150 10.47 -20.38 -13.06
CA ASP A 150 11.34 -20.46 -14.23
C ASP A 150 12.53 -21.41 -13.98
N ALA A 151 13.16 -21.35 -12.80
CA ALA A 151 14.20 -22.30 -12.41
C ALA A 151 13.66 -23.75 -12.31
N MET A 152 12.46 -23.96 -11.77
CA MET A 152 11.81 -25.26 -11.74
C MET A 152 11.49 -25.80 -13.14
N ARG A 153 11.26 -24.93 -14.13
CA ARG A 153 11.11 -25.33 -15.54
C ARG A 153 12.46 -25.80 -16.09
N THR A 154 13.51 -25.02 -15.89
CA THR A 154 14.87 -25.38 -16.34
C THR A 154 15.35 -26.70 -15.72
N ILE A 155 15.15 -26.91 -14.42
CA ILE A 155 15.53 -28.18 -13.76
C ILE A 155 14.78 -29.37 -14.37
N GLN A 156 13.50 -29.23 -14.72
CA GLN A 156 12.73 -30.30 -15.36
C GLN A 156 13.18 -30.56 -16.80
N GLU A 157 13.54 -29.53 -17.56
CA GLU A 157 14.14 -29.68 -18.89
C GLU A 157 15.44 -30.50 -18.81
N TYR A 158 16.25 -30.29 -17.77
CA TYR A 158 17.46 -31.10 -17.51
C TYR A 158 17.15 -32.51 -16.99
N SER A 159 16.17 -32.71 -16.12
CA SER A 159 15.80 -34.06 -15.65
C SER A 159 15.17 -34.92 -16.74
N ASN A 160 14.58 -34.30 -17.77
CA ASN A 160 14.11 -35.01 -18.96
C ASN A 160 15.25 -35.43 -19.92
N ILE A 161 16.49 -34.97 -19.68
CA ILE A 161 17.69 -35.32 -20.47
C ILE A 161 18.45 -36.51 -19.83
N GLU A 162 18.22 -36.82 -18.55
CA GLU A 162 18.81 -37.99 -17.86
C GLU A 162 17.71 -38.91 -17.34
N ASP A 163 17.54 -40.04 -18.03
CA ASP A 163 16.62 -41.15 -17.72
C ASP A 163 16.88 -41.86 -16.37
N ASP A 164 17.62 -41.25 -15.41
CA ASP A 164 18.11 -41.98 -14.24
C ASP A 164 18.41 -41.15 -12.97
N VAL A 165 17.67 -40.06 -12.70
CA VAL A 165 17.73 -39.41 -11.37
C VAL A 165 16.38 -39.49 -10.66
N GLY A 166 16.11 -40.67 -10.11
CA GLY A 166 15.13 -40.84 -9.05
C GLY A 166 15.47 -39.93 -7.87
N GLY A 167 14.76 -38.79 -7.75
CA GLY A 167 14.78 -37.98 -6.53
C GLY A 167 14.90 -36.47 -6.69
N ILE A 168 15.17 -35.92 -7.88
CA ILE A 168 15.18 -34.45 -8.06
C ILE A 168 13.76 -33.87 -8.26
N GLY A 169 12.80 -34.71 -8.65
CA GLY A 169 11.37 -34.41 -8.66
C GLY A 169 10.75 -34.48 -7.27
N GLY A 170 11.23 -33.70 -6.31
CA GLY A 170 10.51 -33.45 -5.05
C GLY A 170 9.09 -32.95 -5.34
N ASN A 171 8.22 -32.90 -4.32
CA ASN A 171 6.77 -32.68 -4.46
C ASN A 171 6.39 -31.31 -5.06
N ILE A 172 6.59 -31.14 -6.37
CA ILE A 172 6.40 -29.91 -7.15
C ILE A 172 4.95 -29.44 -7.04
N ASP A 173 4.00 -30.38 -6.98
CA ASP A 173 2.58 -30.07 -6.83
C ASP A 173 2.30 -29.37 -5.50
N ASN A 174 2.85 -29.86 -4.38
CA ASN A 174 2.73 -29.18 -3.09
C ASN A 174 3.36 -27.77 -3.12
N THR A 175 4.52 -27.62 -3.76
CA THR A 175 5.17 -26.31 -3.90
C THR A 175 4.31 -25.35 -4.73
N LEU A 176 3.71 -25.82 -5.82
CA LEU A 176 2.83 -25.00 -6.66
C LEU A 176 1.55 -24.59 -5.92
N ASP A 177 0.96 -25.49 -5.13
CA ASP A 177 -0.21 -25.21 -4.30
C ASP A 177 0.10 -24.17 -3.21
N GLU A 178 1.25 -24.27 -2.55
CA GLU A 178 1.73 -23.27 -1.58
C GLU A 178 1.94 -21.90 -2.24
N MET A 179 2.58 -21.86 -3.42
CA MET A 179 2.76 -20.61 -4.18
C MET A 179 1.42 -20.01 -4.59
N GLN A 180 0.44 -20.84 -4.95
CA GLN A 180 -0.89 -20.38 -5.32
C GLN A 180 -1.67 -19.81 -4.12
N GLN A 181 -1.53 -20.40 -2.93
CA GLN A 181 -2.06 -19.82 -1.70
C GLN A 181 -1.42 -18.47 -1.36
N ASP A 182 -0.10 -18.35 -1.48
CA ASP A 182 0.63 -17.10 -1.26
C ASP A 182 0.16 -15.99 -2.22
N ILE A 183 -0.07 -16.33 -3.50
CA ILE A 183 -0.60 -15.39 -4.50
C ILE A 183 -1.98 -14.88 -4.08
N TYR A 184 -2.90 -15.76 -3.65
CA TYR A 184 -4.23 -15.35 -3.21
C TYR A 184 -4.21 -14.48 -1.95
N ALA A 185 -3.31 -14.76 -1.01
CA ALA A 185 -3.13 -13.92 0.17
C ALA A 185 -2.65 -12.51 -0.24
N ILE A 186 -1.63 -12.43 -1.10
CA ILE A 186 -1.12 -11.15 -1.61
C ILE A 186 -2.17 -10.38 -2.40
N GLU A 187 -2.99 -11.07 -3.21
CA GLU A 187 -4.10 -10.48 -3.95
C GLU A 187 -5.12 -9.82 -3.03
N ALA A 188 -5.62 -10.56 -2.03
CA ALA A 188 -6.57 -10.04 -1.06
C ALA A 188 -6.00 -8.81 -0.31
N GLU A 189 -4.74 -8.86 0.09
CA GLU A 189 -4.12 -7.73 0.80
C GLU A 189 -3.88 -6.51 -0.11
N LEU A 190 -3.56 -6.71 -1.39
CA LEU A 190 -3.46 -5.61 -2.37
C LEU A 190 -4.81 -4.96 -2.65
N GLU A 191 -5.89 -5.75 -2.72
CA GLU A 191 -7.27 -5.24 -2.85
C GLU A 191 -7.66 -4.37 -1.65
N ILE A 192 -7.43 -4.85 -0.43
CA ILE A 192 -7.69 -4.08 0.80
C ILE A 192 -6.88 -2.77 0.81
N ASN A 193 -5.60 -2.82 0.46
CA ASN A 193 -4.74 -1.64 0.42
C ASN A 193 -5.19 -0.62 -0.64
N ASN A 194 -5.71 -1.09 -1.78
CA ASN A 194 -6.28 -0.22 -2.81
C ASN A 194 -7.58 0.45 -2.35
N LEU A 195 -8.44 -0.27 -1.62
CA LEU A 195 -9.67 0.30 -1.06
C LEU A 195 -9.38 1.37 0.01
N LEU A 196 -8.37 1.13 0.86
CA LEU A 196 -7.93 2.12 1.87
C LEU A 196 -7.38 3.40 1.20
N ALA A 197 -6.58 3.26 0.14
CA ALA A 197 -6.06 4.41 -0.61
C ALA A 197 -7.18 5.24 -1.29
N GLN A 198 -8.28 4.60 -1.72
CA GLN A 198 -9.44 5.28 -2.30
C GLN A 198 -10.32 5.94 -1.23
N ALA A 199 -10.51 5.28 -0.07
CA ALA A 199 -11.32 5.82 1.03
C ALA A 199 -10.72 7.08 1.66
N ASP A 200 -9.39 7.19 1.73
CA ASP A 200 -8.70 8.39 2.24
C ASP A 200 -8.73 9.58 1.25
N GLY A 201 -9.24 9.39 0.03
CA GLY A 201 -9.52 10.47 -0.93
C GLY A 201 -10.93 11.09 -0.80
N LEU A 202 -11.81 10.47 0.00
CA LEU A 202 -13.23 10.86 0.15
C LEU A 202 -13.54 11.60 1.47
N ASN A 203 -12.55 11.82 2.35
CA ASN A 203 -12.70 12.47 3.67
C ASN A 203 -11.88 13.75 3.83
#